data_AF-A0AA47AB00-F1
#
_entry.id   AF-A0AA47AB00-F1
#
_cell.length_a   1.000
_cell.length_b   1.000
_cell.length_c   1.000
_cell.angle_alpha   90.00
_cell.angle_beta   90.00
_cell.angle_gamma   90.00
#
_symmetry.space_group_name_H-M   'P 1'
#
loop_
_entity.id
_entity.type
_entity.pdbx_description
1 polymer ?
#
loop_
_entity_poly.entity_id
_entity_poly.type
_entity_poly.pdbx_seq_one_letter_code
_entity_poly.pdbx_strand_id
1 'polypeptide(L)'
;MNKHELEALYTLNDPATSQAIKMLPPEWHSLYPSYLQFLELSNGLFGDEITLLEAEDIQQRNIDYEVKEYLPNFLMIGDNGGGIAILMDNKNQNIFAVGMGVMSEDSLEKISSSLEDFLLVKKGMFNYLEN
;
A
#
# COMPACT_ATOMS: atom_id res chain seq x y z
N MET A 1 11.20 -7.45 6.75
CA MET A 1 10.90 -6.12 7.30
C MET A 1 11.13 -6.07 8.82
N ASN A 2 11.94 -5.13 9.29
CA ASN A 2 12.28 -4.95 10.71
C ASN A 2 11.53 -3.75 11.31
N LYS A 3 10.85 -3.94 12.44
CA LYS A 3 10.09 -2.86 13.11
C LYS A 3 10.97 -1.66 13.49
N HIS A 4 12.16 -1.91 14.05
CA HIS A 4 13.03 -0.83 14.54
C HIS A 4 13.57 0.02 13.39
N GLU A 5 13.83 -0.57 12.23
CA GLU A 5 14.26 0.18 11.05
C GLU A 5 13.12 1.06 10.50
N LEU A 6 11.88 0.57 10.55
CA LEU A 6 10.71 1.35 10.18
C LEU A 6 10.43 2.50 11.16
N GLU A 7 10.52 2.27 12.48
CA GLU A 7 10.33 3.31 13.50
C GLU A 7 11.37 4.45 13.40
N ALA A 8 12.53 4.19 12.80
CA ALA A 8 13.53 5.21 12.53
C ALA A 8 13.16 6.13 11.34
N LEU A 9 12.18 5.73 10.52
CA LEU A 9 11.79 6.41 9.28
C LEU A 9 10.33 6.89 9.29
N TYR A 10 9.47 6.24 10.08
CA TYR A 10 8.01 6.40 10.04
C TYR A 10 7.42 6.40 11.44
N THR A 11 6.26 7.03 11.57
CA THR A 11 5.36 6.81 12.71
C THR A 11 4.54 5.55 12.42
N LEU A 12 4.78 4.51 13.21
CA LEU A 12 4.04 3.26 13.13
C LEU A 12 2.82 3.30 14.03
N ASN A 13 1.69 2.80 13.52
CA ASN A 13 0.56 2.44 14.36
C ASN A 13 0.85 1.16 15.14
N ASP A 14 0.07 0.92 16.19
CA ASP A 14 0.05 -0.39 16.85
C ASP A 14 -0.24 -1.50 15.82
N PRO A 15 0.31 -2.72 16.01
CA PRO A 15 -0.02 -3.88 15.19
C PRO A 15 -1.53 -4.10 15.02
N ALA A 16 -1.95 -4.48 13.82
CA ALA A 16 -3.34 -4.82 13.56
C ALA A 16 -3.77 -6.00 14.42
N THR A 17 -4.99 -5.95 14.95
CA THR A 17 -5.52 -7.07 15.73
C THR A 17 -5.74 -8.28 14.81
N SER A 18 -5.61 -9.49 15.35
CA SER A 18 -5.95 -10.70 14.57
C SER A 18 -7.39 -10.70 14.07
N GLN A 19 -8.30 -9.97 14.73
CA GLN A 19 -9.67 -9.82 14.27
C GLN A 19 -9.75 -8.91 13.05
N ALA A 20 -9.06 -7.76 13.06
CA ALA A 20 -9.00 -6.84 11.92
C ALA A 20 -8.47 -7.55 10.65
N ILE A 21 -7.36 -8.29 10.77
CA ILE A 21 -6.80 -9.06 9.66
C ILE A 21 -7.79 -10.10 9.13
N LYS A 22 -8.54 -10.79 10.01
CA LYS A 22 -9.56 -11.78 9.62
C LYS A 22 -10.77 -11.18 8.92
N MET A 23 -11.05 -9.89 9.15
CA MET A 23 -12.19 -9.20 8.52
C MET A 23 -11.86 -8.71 7.11
N LEU A 24 -10.58 -8.66 6.72
CA LEU A 24 -10.18 -8.38 5.34
C LEU A 24 -10.72 -9.46 4.38
N PRO A 25 -10.95 -9.11 3.10
CA PRO A 25 -11.37 -10.06 2.08
C PRO A 25 -10.50 -11.33 2.06
N PRO A 26 -11.10 -12.54 2.12
CA PRO A 26 -10.35 -13.79 2.23
C PRO A 26 -9.34 -14.01 1.10
N GLU A 27 -9.65 -13.56 -0.11
CA GLU A 27 -8.74 -13.65 -1.25
C GLU A 27 -7.44 -12.87 -1.04
N TRP A 28 -7.48 -11.74 -0.33
CA TRP A 28 -6.31 -10.90 -0.08
C TRP A 28 -5.27 -11.58 0.79
N HIS A 29 -5.68 -12.55 1.61
CA HIS A 29 -4.78 -13.37 2.42
C HIS A 29 -3.77 -14.14 1.57
N SER A 30 -4.19 -14.56 0.38
CA SER A 30 -3.32 -15.25 -0.58
C SER A 30 -2.69 -14.32 -1.61
N LEU A 31 -3.38 -13.24 -1.97
CA LEU A 31 -2.96 -12.34 -3.06
C LEU A 31 -1.98 -11.26 -2.61
N TYR A 32 -2.04 -10.83 -1.35
CA TYR A 32 -1.23 -9.71 -0.83
C TYR A 32 -0.53 -10.06 0.51
N PRO A 33 0.13 -11.24 0.63
CA PRO A 33 0.68 -11.70 1.89
C PRO A 33 1.70 -10.73 2.50
N SER A 34 2.46 -9.98 1.68
CA SER A 34 3.43 -9.01 2.18
C SER A 34 2.76 -7.81 2.87
N TYR A 35 1.59 -7.38 2.39
CA TYR A 35 0.87 -6.27 3.03
C TYR A 35 0.22 -6.72 4.34
N LEU A 36 -0.29 -7.94 4.41
CA LEU A 36 -0.88 -8.47 5.64
C LEU A 36 0.16 -8.68 6.74
N GLN A 37 1.35 -9.19 6.38
CA GLN A 37 2.49 -9.26 7.30
C GLN A 37 2.91 -7.88 7.78
N PHE A 38 2.81 -6.86 6.92
CA PHE A 38 3.03 -5.48 7.33
C PHE A 38 1.96 -5.01 8.33
N LEU A 39 0.67 -5.27 8.09
CA LEU A 39 -0.40 -4.91 9.03
C LEU A 39 -0.23 -5.58 10.41
N GLU A 40 0.24 -6.82 10.46
CA GLU A 40 0.61 -7.51 11.70
C GLU A 40 1.81 -6.87 12.42
N LEU A 41 2.65 -6.12 11.71
CA LEU A 41 3.77 -5.37 12.28
C LEU A 41 3.34 -3.96 12.73
N SER A 42 2.48 -3.33 11.93
CA SER A 42 1.94 -1.98 12.12
C SER A 42 0.67 -1.80 11.29
N ASN A 43 -0.44 -1.44 11.94
CA ASN A 43 -1.72 -1.25 11.28
C ASN A 43 -1.77 0.06 10.50
N GLY A 44 -1.07 0.14 9.37
CA GLY A 44 -0.81 1.39 8.68
C GLY A 44 0.40 2.14 9.24
N LEU A 45 0.90 3.11 8.48
CA LEU A 45 2.00 3.97 8.91
C LEU A 45 1.85 5.36 8.31
N PHE A 46 2.55 6.32 8.93
CA PHE A 46 2.65 7.69 8.46
C PHE A 46 4.12 8.08 8.30
N GLY A 47 4.48 8.59 7.13
CA GLY A 47 5.74 9.25 6.85
C GLY A 47 5.51 10.65 6.30
N ASP A 48 6.59 11.39 6.07
CA ASP A 48 6.52 12.77 5.56
C ASP A 48 5.84 12.86 4.18
N GLU A 49 6.06 11.86 3.32
CA GLU A 49 5.62 11.85 1.92
C GLU A 49 4.62 10.72 1.61
N ILE A 50 4.32 9.84 2.58
CA ILE A 50 3.47 8.67 2.36
C ILE A 50 2.61 8.31 3.57
N THR A 51 1.44 7.75 3.32
CA THR A 51 0.59 7.07 4.30
C THR A 51 0.20 5.70 3.77
N LEU A 52 0.35 4.65 4.59
CA LEU A 52 -0.19 3.32 4.29
C LEU A 52 -1.45 3.06 5.12
N LEU A 53 -2.44 2.42 4.49
CA LEU A 53 -3.80 2.25 5.02
C LEU A 53 -3.87 1.19 6.11
N GLU A 54 -4.70 1.47 7.11
CA GLU A 54 -5.06 0.51 8.16
C GLU A 54 -5.94 -0.62 7.61
N ALA A 55 -5.99 -1.75 8.31
CA ALA A 55 -6.80 -2.91 7.95
C ALA A 55 -8.31 -2.57 7.87
N GLU A 56 -8.76 -1.63 8.70
CA GLU A 56 -10.15 -1.19 8.78
C GLU A 56 -10.57 -0.33 7.58
N ASP A 57 -9.64 0.46 7.03
CA ASP A 57 -9.94 1.45 6.00
C ASP A 57 -9.62 0.97 4.58
N ILE A 58 -8.68 0.03 4.43
CA ILE A 58 -8.17 -0.38 3.12
C ILE A 58 -9.27 -0.89 2.18
N GLN A 59 -10.28 -1.60 2.71
CA GLN A 59 -11.38 -2.10 1.89
C GLN A 59 -12.23 -0.95 1.35
N GLN A 60 -12.64 -0.01 2.21
CA GLN A 60 -13.47 1.11 1.79
C GLN A 60 -12.72 2.00 0.81
N ARG A 61 -11.43 2.26 1.05
CA ARG A 61 -10.61 3.09 0.16
C ARG A 61 -10.49 2.51 -1.24
N ASN A 62 -10.36 1.19 -1.37
CA ASN A 62 -10.33 0.51 -2.67
C ASN A 62 -11.68 0.54 -3.40
N ILE A 63 -12.79 0.60 -2.65
CA ILE A 63 -14.14 0.78 -3.22
C ILE A 63 -14.31 2.22 -3.71
N ASP A 64 -13.91 3.21 -2.92
CA ASP A 64 -14.07 4.64 -3.24
C ASP A 64 -13.38 5.05 -4.54
N TYR A 65 -12.25 4.40 -4.88
CA TYR A 65 -11.52 4.61 -6.13
C TYR A 65 -11.77 3.53 -7.18
N GLU A 66 -12.74 2.63 -6.95
CA GLU A 66 -13.12 1.59 -7.91
C GLU A 66 -11.90 0.77 -8.40
N VAL A 67 -10.91 0.53 -7.52
CA VAL A 67 -9.61 -0.04 -7.89
C VAL A 67 -9.78 -1.39 -8.57
N LYS A 68 -10.76 -2.19 -8.13
CA LYS A 68 -11.05 -3.50 -8.73
C LYS A 68 -11.59 -3.40 -10.17
N GLU A 69 -12.27 -2.31 -10.52
CA GLU A 69 -12.81 -2.10 -11.87
C GLU A 69 -11.70 -1.71 -12.83
N TYR A 70 -10.86 -0.75 -12.45
CA TYR A 70 -9.82 -0.24 -13.34
C TYR A 70 -8.51 -1.04 -13.29
N LEU A 71 -8.16 -1.58 -12.12
CA LEU A 71 -6.88 -2.24 -11.83
C LEU A 71 -7.11 -3.58 -11.09
N PRO A 72 -7.77 -4.58 -11.72
CA PRO A 72 -8.28 -5.78 -11.04
C PRO A 72 -7.23 -6.67 -10.37
N ASN A 73 -5.95 -6.51 -10.71
CA ASN A 73 -4.83 -7.27 -10.14
C ASN A 73 -4.02 -6.49 -9.09
N PHE A 74 -4.54 -5.33 -8.67
CA PHE A 74 -3.87 -4.43 -7.76
C PHE A 74 -4.73 -4.18 -6.52
N LEU A 75 -4.04 -3.77 -5.45
CA LEU A 75 -4.62 -3.29 -4.22
C LEU A 75 -4.02 -1.92 -3.92
N MET A 76 -4.86 -0.90 -3.76
CA MET A 76 -4.42 0.39 -3.22
C MET A 76 -4.12 0.19 -1.72
N ILE A 77 -2.87 0.42 -1.35
CA ILE A 77 -2.37 0.20 0.02
C ILE A 77 -2.03 1.52 0.73
N GLY A 78 -2.09 2.65 0.04
CA GLY A 78 -1.69 3.94 0.57
C GLY A 78 -1.74 5.04 -0.46
N ASP A 79 -1.25 6.21 -0.08
CA ASP A 79 -1.07 7.36 -0.94
C ASP A 79 0.01 8.32 -0.43
N ASN A 80 0.32 9.36 -1.20
CA ASN A 80 1.27 10.40 -0.82
C ASN A 80 0.62 11.67 -0.26
N GLY A 81 -0.68 11.66 0.06
CA GLY A 81 -1.45 12.84 0.45
C GLY A 81 -1.66 13.90 -0.66
N GLY A 82 -1.01 13.74 -1.82
CA GLY A 82 -1.03 14.68 -2.95
C GLY A 82 -1.83 14.18 -4.17
N GLY A 83 -2.67 13.15 -3.99
CA GLY A 83 -3.51 12.60 -5.06
C GLY A 83 -2.86 11.46 -5.86
N ILE A 84 -1.72 10.93 -5.41
CA ILE A 84 -1.09 9.75 -6.02
C ILE A 84 -1.32 8.54 -5.12
N ALA A 85 -2.00 7.52 -5.66
CA ALA A 85 -2.23 6.25 -4.99
C ALA A 85 -0.98 5.37 -5.07
N ILE A 86 -0.73 4.61 -4.00
CA ILE A 86 0.31 3.59 -3.90
C ILE A 86 -0.38 2.23 -3.97
N LEU A 87 0.02 1.40 -4.93
CA LEU A 87 -0.61 0.10 -5.20
C LEU A 87 0.37 -1.06 -5.11
N MET A 88 -0.14 -2.23 -4.73
CA MET A 88 0.59 -3.49 -4.74
C MET A 88 0.00 -4.45 -5.78
N ASP A 89 0.83 -5.09 -6.62
CA ASP A 89 0.36 -6.13 -7.54
C ASP A 89 0.30 -7.52 -6.89
N ASN A 90 -0.75 -8.28 -7.22
CA ASN A 90 -0.96 -9.61 -6.65
C ASN A 90 0.00 -10.70 -7.17
N LYS A 91 0.75 -10.44 -8.25
CA LYS A 91 1.59 -11.44 -8.91
C LYS A 91 2.99 -11.50 -8.30
N ASN A 92 3.60 -10.35 -8.07
CA ASN A 92 4.98 -10.25 -7.62
C ASN A 92 5.15 -9.37 -6.36
N GLN A 93 4.07 -8.77 -5.85
CA GLN A 93 4.11 -7.85 -4.70
C GLN A 93 4.99 -6.61 -4.94
N ASN A 94 5.17 -6.19 -6.19
CA ASN A 94 5.80 -4.92 -6.51
C ASN A 94 4.88 -3.77 -6.11
N ILE A 95 5.49 -2.59 -5.94
CA ILE A 95 4.78 -1.37 -5.61
C ILE A 95 4.73 -0.45 -6.83
N PHE A 96 3.57 0.13 -7.06
CA PHE A 96 3.27 1.04 -8.14
C PHE A 96 2.69 2.35 -7.61
N ALA A 97 2.75 3.38 -8.45
CA ALA A 97 2.07 4.65 -8.25
C ALA A 97 1.15 4.94 -9.43
N VAL A 98 0.01 5.58 -9.16
CA VAL A 98 -0.88 6.14 -10.20
C VAL A 98 -1.62 7.35 -9.65
N GLY A 99 -1.87 8.34 -10.50
CA GLY A 99 -2.73 9.46 -10.16
C GLY A 99 -4.16 9.00 -9.90
N MET A 100 -4.74 9.35 -8.76
CA MET A 100 -6.08 8.95 -8.35
C MET A 100 -7.18 9.46 -9.29
N GLY A 101 -6.95 10.59 -9.96
CA GLY A 101 -7.87 11.14 -10.96
C GLY A 101 -7.88 10.40 -12.30
N VAL A 102 -6.91 9.50 -12.52
CA VAL A 102 -6.77 8.72 -13.75
C VAL A 102 -7.04 7.23 -13.52
N MET A 103 -6.47 6.66 -12.44
CA MET A 103 -6.62 5.26 -12.02
C MET A 103 -6.71 4.27 -13.20
N SER A 104 -5.63 4.16 -13.99
CA SER A 104 -5.63 3.32 -15.20
C SER A 104 -4.33 2.52 -15.33
N GLU A 105 -4.39 1.38 -16.03
CA GLU A 105 -3.23 0.52 -16.24
C GLU A 105 -2.14 1.20 -17.09
N ASP A 106 -2.55 2.03 -18.06
CA ASP A 106 -1.63 2.76 -18.95
C ASP A 106 -0.83 3.86 -18.20
N SER A 107 -1.30 4.28 -17.03
CA SER A 107 -0.65 5.30 -16.18
C SER A 107 0.04 4.71 -14.95
N LEU A 108 0.06 3.39 -14.78
CA LEU A 108 0.75 2.76 -13.66
C LEU A 108 2.26 2.84 -13.84
N GLU A 109 2.93 3.43 -12.85
CA GLU A 109 4.38 3.46 -12.78
C GLU A 109 4.89 2.53 -11.70
N LYS A 110 5.77 1.59 -12.05
CA LYS A 110 6.41 0.73 -11.04
C LYS A 110 7.44 1.54 -10.25
N ILE A 111 7.20 1.71 -8.96
CA ILE A 111 8.07 2.49 -8.07
C ILE A 111 8.98 1.61 -7.21
N SER A 112 8.68 0.34 -6.99
CA SER A 112 9.54 -0.57 -6.23
C SER A 112 9.29 -2.03 -6.56
N SER A 113 10.27 -2.91 -6.29
CA SER A 113 10.13 -4.36 -6.44
C SER A 113 9.49 -5.07 -5.24
N SER A 114 9.39 -4.39 -4.10
CA SER A 114 8.73 -4.93 -2.90
C SER A 114 8.35 -3.82 -1.92
N LEU A 115 7.44 -4.13 -0.99
CA LEU A 115 7.10 -3.21 0.10
C LEU A 115 8.31 -2.88 0.98
N GLU A 116 9.17 -3.86 1.23
CA GLU A 116 10.38 -3.66 2.05
C GLU A 116 11.41 -2.77 1.35
N ASP A 117 11.66 -2.96 0.05
CA ASP A 117 12.53 -2.05 -0.73
C ASP A 117 11.94 -0.63 -0.75
N PHE A 118 10.62 -0.53 -0.92
CA PHE A 118 9.93 0.76 -0.94
C PHE A 118 10.10 1.52 0.39
N LEU A 119 9.86 0.86 1.52
CA LEU A 119 9.88 1.50 2.83
C LEU A 119 11.30 1.68 3.40
N LEU A 120 12.20 0.72 3.25
CA LEU A 120 13.51 0.76 3.91
C LEU A 120 14.62 1.32 3.03
N VAL A 121 14.62 1.00 1.74
CA VAL A 121 15.68 1.44 0.81
C VAL A 121 15.31 2.77 0.18
N LYS A 122 14.09 2.87 -0.37
CA LYS A 122 13.60 4.09 -1.00
C LYS A 122 12.99 5.08 -0.02
N LYS A 123 12.73 4.66 1.22
CA LYS A 123 12.20 5.50 2.29
C LYS A 123 10.89 6.18 1.90
N GLY A 124 10.04 5.48 1.16
CA GLY A 124 8.74 5.98 0.69
C GLY A 124 8.85 7.02 -0.44
N MET A 125 10.06 7.36 -0.88
CA MET A 125 10.27 8.35 -1.94
C MET A 125 10.14 7.72 -3.32
N PHE A 126 9.42 8.40 -4.21
CA PHE A 126 9.32 8.07 -5.62
C PHE A 126 9.04 9.35 -6.43
N ASN A 127 9.44 9.34 -7.69
CA ASN A 127 9.02 10.36 -8.64
C ASN A 127 7.85 9.80 -9.42
N TYR A 128 6.77 10.56 -9.50
CA TYR A 128 5.64 10.28 -10.38
C TYR A 128 5.43 11.52 -11.24
N LEU A 129 5.52 11.36 -12.55
CA LEU A 129 5.28 12.46 -13.49
C LEU A 129 3.87 12.27 -14.04
N GLU A 130 2.97 13.21 -13.72
CA GLU A 130 1.68 13.28 -14.43
C GLU A 130 1.97 13.59 -15.90
N ASN A 131 1.75 12.59 -16.77
CA ASN A 131 1.85 12.74 -18.22
C ASN A 131 0.65 13.47 -18.81
#